data_AF-A0A820P8G6-F1
#
_entry.id   AF-A0A820P8G6-F1
#
_cell.length_a   1.000
_cell.length_b   1.000
_cell.length_c   1.000
_cell.angle_alpha   90.00
_cell.angle_beta   90.00
_cell.angle_gamma   90.00
#
_symmetry.space_group_name_H-M   'P 1'
#
loop_
_entity.id
_entity.type
_entity.pdbx_description
1 polymer ?
#
loop_
_entity_poly.entity_id
_entity_poly.type
_entity_poly.pdbx_seq_one_letter_code
_entity_poly.pdbx_strand_id
1 'polypeptide(L)'
;MMKDNNVFCRLDTCETVGYATTICCNIIETLTTNYMTVIQVYVGDKHWKNIENPAKAIEIIIPTNTKKIIVENISVNCSYSSKLLPSLENETFLKQIGNKTECSLSSFADALDGNYDEIRTHYPEVQFVHVYPFNSVQKSMSTFIRRFDSTVHIVPFSNVDYDRLVQTVIEPMAFDGLCTICLAYRDFSPDRLPDWDDETNIMDQLTLPEVIAKCQNAGITVRMITGDNVNTARSIAFKCGIISPNDSFLILEGEELNRRIRPRLDEEIYLTIHILVSLVFTFEVPTKELLTRKPYGRTPPLISRTMMKNIIDHSIYQLAVILFILFAEGPKVFN
;
A
#
# COMPACT_ATOMS: atom_id res chain seq x y z
N MET A 1 12.39 -15.88 -15.56
CA MET A 1 12.20 -14.49 -15.07
C MET A 1 10.98 -13.83 -15.69
N MET A 2 10.97 -13.45 -16.98
CA MET A 2 9.79 -12.81 -17.59
C MET A 2 8.55 -13.74 -17.63
N LYS A 3 8.76 -15.04 -17.89
CA LYS A 3 7.74 -16.09 -17.78
C LYS A 3 7.15 -16.23 -16.35
N ASP A 4 7.89 -15.78 -15.35
CA ASP A 4 7.53 -15.87 -13.93
C ASP A 4 7.04 -14.51 -13.40
N ASN A 5 6.56 -13.62 -14.27
CA ASN A 5 6.10 -12.26 -13.97
C ASN A 5 7.13 -11.34 -13.31
N ASN A 6 8.43 -11.65 -13.42
CA ASN A 6 9.52 -10.82 -12.91
C ASN A 6 10.17 -10.05 -14.07
N VAL A 7 9.95 -8.74 -14.13
CA VAL A 7 10.51 -7.85 -15.15
C VAL A 7 11.65 -7.04 -14.55
N PHE A 8 12.84 -7.17 -15.15
CA PHE A 8 14.01 -6.38 -14.79
C PHE A 8 14.26 -5.33 -15.87
N CYS A 9 14.13 -4.05 -15.51
CA CYS A 9 14.40 -2.94 -16.44
C CYS A 9 15.90 -2.74 -16.70
N ARG A 10 16.76 -3.31 -15.85
CA ARG A 10 18.22 -3.26 -15.97
C ARG A 10 18.82 -4.63 -15.63
N LEU A 11 19.80 -5.06 -16.44
CA LEU A 11 20.41 -6.40 -16.34
C LEU A 11 21.24 -6.60 -15.06
N ASP A 12 21.91 -5.54 -14.59
CA ASP A 12 22.68 -5.48 -13.33
C ASP A 12 21.84 -5.81 -12.08
N THR A 13 20.54 -5.56 -12.16
CA THR A 13 19.60 -5.72 -11.06
C THR A 13 19.30 -7.20 -10.80
N CYS A 14 19.40 -8.06 -11.82
CA CYS A 14 19.21 -9.50 -11.69
C CYS A 14 20.22 -10.11 -10.69
N GLU A 15 21.48 -9.66 -10.72
CA GLU A 15 22.50 -10.11 -9.79
C GLU A 15 22.34 -9.46 -8.41
N THR A 16 22.07 -8.14 -8.39
CA THR A 16 21.96 -7.35 -7.16
C THR A 16 20.86 -7.86 -6.22
N VAL A 17 19.72 -8.29 -6.77
CA VAL A 17 18.62 -8.88 -5.99
C VAL A 17 19.03 -10.20 -5.32
N GLY A 18 19.98 -10.94 -5.90
CA GLY A 18 20.53 -12.16 -5.31
C GLY A 18 21.29 -11.93 -3.99
N TYR A 19 21.74 -10.70 -3.72
CA TYR A 19 22.41 -10.30 -2.48
C TYR A 19 21.47 -9.60 -1.48
N ALA A 20 20.17 -9.52 -1.76
CA ALA A 20 19.24 -8.81 -0.90
C ALA A 20 19.16 -9.47 0.50
N THR A 21 19.41 -8.68 1.54
CA THR A 21 19.29 -9.09 2.95
C THR A 21 18.07 -8.48 3.63
N THR A 22 17.52 -7.42 3.06
CA THR A 22 16.35 -6.70 3.57
C THR A 22 15.49 -6.30 2.39
N ILE A 23 14.19 -6.58 2.48
CA ILE A 23 13.21 -6.18 1.47
C ILE A 23 12.26 -5.19 2.15
N CYS A 24 12.26 -3.95 1.66
CA CYS A 24 11.31 -2.93 2.08
C CYS A 24 10.18 -2.88 1.05
N CYS A 25 9.00 -3.35 1.41
CA CYS A 25 7.82 -3.31 0.55
C CYS A 25 6.85 -2.22 1.00
N ASN A 26 6.14 -1.62 0.05
CA ASN A 26 4.91 -0.91 0.38
C ASN A 26 3.83 -1.94 0.77
N ILE A 27 3.06 -1.69 1.82
CA ILE A 27 2.01 -2.62 2.27
C ILE A 27 0.89 -2.66 1.23
N ILE A 28 0.50 -1.49 0.75
CA ILE A 28 -0.58 -1.30 -0.22
C ILE A 28 -0.11 -1.83 -1.59
N GLU A 29 -0.91 -2.70 -2.20
CA GLU A 29 -0.71 -3.35 -3.51
C GLU A 29 0.39 -4.42 -3.62
N THR A 30 1.35 -4.51 -2.69
CA THR A 30 2.40 -5.55 -2.72
C THR A 30 2.12 -6.72 -1.78
N LEU A 31 1.58 -6.46 -0.58
CA LEU A 31 1.29 -7.50 0.42
C LEU A 31 -0.20 -7.77 0.60
N THR A 32 -1.05 -6.83 0.19
CA THR A 32 -2.51 -6.96 0.23
C THR A 32 -3.05 -7.19 -1.18
N THR A 33 -4.12 -7.97 -1.31
CA THR A 33 -4.92 -7.94 -2.53
C THR A 33 -5.39 -6.50 -2.75
N ASN A 34 -5.30 -5.98 -3.98
CA ASN A 34 -5.76 -4.62 -4.32
C ASN A 34 -7.30 -4.57 -4.40
N TYR A 35 -7.94 -5.07 -3.34
CA TYR A 35 -9.36 -5.29 -3.18
C TYR A 35 -9.75 -4.94 -1.74
N MET A 36 -10.60 -3.93 -1.58
CA MET A 36 -11.05 -3.48 -0.27
C MET A 36 -12.48 -3.92 -0.03
N THR A 37 -12.79 -4.35 1.19
CA THR A 37 -14.14 -4.70 1.64
C THR A 37 -14.43 -4.08 3.00
N VAL A 38 -15.71 -3.86 3.27
CA VAL A 38 -16.18 -3.43 4.60
C VAL A 38 -16.32 -4.67 5.48
N ILE A 39 -15.42 -4.83 6.46
CA ILE A 39 -15.37 -6.02 7.31
C ILE A 39 -16.12 -5.81 8.63
N GLN A 40 -16.15 -4.58 9.13
CA GLN A 40 -16.80 -4.22 10.40
C GLN A 40 -17.60 -2.93 10.24
N VAL A 41 -18.74 -2.85 10.91
CA VAL A 41 -19.65 -1.70 10.90
C VAL A 41 -20.20 -1.47 12.30
N TYR A 42 -20.28 -0.21 12.71
CA TYR A 42 -20.92 0.20 13.96
C TYR A 42 -22.04 1.20 13.67
N VAL A 43 -23.27 0.84 14.01
CA VAL A 43 -24.48 1.66 13.79
C VAL A 43 -25.46 1.45 14.94
N GLY A 44 -26.02 2.52 15.49
CA GLY A 44 -27.08 2.44 16.50
C GLY A 44 -26.69 1.64 17.75
N ASP A 45 -25.51 1.92 18.31
CA ASP A 45 -24.94 1.24 19.49
C ASP A 45 -24.70 -0.27 19.36
N LYS A 46 -24.68 -0.77 18.13
CA LYS A 46 -24.37 -2.17 17.83
C LYS A 46 -23.18 -2.27 16.87
N HIS A 47 -22.29 -3.19 17.19
CA HIS A 47 -21.09 -3.49 16.40
C HIS A 47 -21.29 -4.83 15.67
N TRP A 48 -21.26 -4.80 14.34
CA TRP A 48 -21.22 -5.99 13.49
C TRP A 48 -19.80 -6.23 12.99
N LYS A 49 -19.28 -7.43 13.22
CA LYS A 49 -17.94 -7.86 12.79
C LYS A 49 -18.04 -8.98 11.75
N ASN A 50 -17.00 -9.15 10.95
CA ASN A 50 -16.83 -10.21 9.96
C ASN A 50 -17.89 -10.22 8.84
N ILE A 51 -18.19 -9.03 8.31
CA ILE A 51 -19.06 -8.80 7.15
C ILE A 51 -18.26 -9.07 5.86
N GLU A 52 -17.57 -10.21 5.79
CA GLU A 52 -16.67 -10.52 4.67
C GLU A 52 -17.43 -10.83 3.37
N ASN A 53 -18.73 -11.13 3.46
CA ASN A 53 -19.57 -11.50 2.34
C ASN A 53 -20.82 -10.59 2.30
N PRO A 54 -21.19 -10.01 1.14
CA PRO A 54 -22.42 -9.24 0.97
C PRO A 54 -23.67 -9.98 1.47
N ALA A 55 -23.71 -11.32 1.41
CA ALA A 55 -24.82 -12.11 1.96
C ALA A 55 -24.99 -11.98 3.49
N LYS A 56 -23.91 -11.70 4.24
CA LYS A 56 -23.98 -11.44 5.69
C LYS A 56 -24.42 -10.02 6.02
N ALA A 57 -24.32 -9.08 5.07
CA ALA A 57 -24.82 -7.72 5.28
C ALA A 57 -26.35 -7.71 5.42
N ILE A 58 -27.05 -8.71 4.89
CA ILE A 58 -28.50 -8.90 5.03
C ILE A 58 -28.88 -9.21 6.50
N GLU A 59 -27.98 -9.77 7.30
CA GLU A 59 -28.19 -10.03 8.74
C GLU A 59 -28.09 -8.75 9.59
N ILE A 60 -27.68 -7.62 8.99
CA ILE A 60 -27.56 -6.34 9.67
C ILE A 60 -28.95 -5.74 9.85
N ILE A 61 -29.51 -5.95 11.04
CA ILE A 61 -30.80 -5.37 11.44
C ILE A 61 -30.58 -3.91 11.85
N ILE A 62 -30.76 -3.00 10.89
CA ILE A 62 -30.76 -1.54 11.08
C ILE A 62 -32.15 -0.98 10.78
N PRO A 63 -32.64 0.05 11.48
CA PRO A 63 -33.88 0.74 11.14
C PRO A 63 -33.90 1.24 9.67
N THR A 64 -35.01 1.05 8.97
CA THR A 64 -35.13 1.39 7.53
C THR A 64 -34.75 2.83 7.21
N ASN A 65 -35.06 3.78 8.09
CA ASN A 65 -34.70 5.19 7.92
C ASN A 65 -33.19 5.40 7.97
N THR A 66 -32.50 4.80 8.95
CA THR A 66 -31.04 4.87 9.09
C THR A 66 -30.35 4.19 7.92
N LYS A 67 -30.88 3.05 7.47
CA LYS A 67 -30.42 2.32 6.30
C LYS A 67 -30.49 3.19 5.03
N LYS A 68 -31.62 3.85 4.78
CA LYS A 68 -31.80 4.78 3.65
C LYS A 68 -30.75 5.90 3.68
N ILE A 69 -30.52 6.51 4.84
CA ILE A 69 -29.54 7.59 5.00
C ILE A 69 -28.11 7.10 4.75
N ILE A 70 -27.74 5.93 5.25
CA ILE A 70 -26.40 5.36 5.04
C ILE A 70 -26.16 5.10 3.54
N VAL A 71 -27.10 4.43 2.87
CA VAL A 71 -26.98 4.12 1.43
C VAL A 71 -26.95 5.43 0.62
N GLU A 72 -27.79 6.41 0.94
CA GLU A 72 -27.81 7.73 0.29
C GLU A 72 -26.48 8.47 0.49
N ASN A 73 -25.97 8.53 1.72
CA ASN A 73 -24.72 9.19 2.06
C ASN A 73 -23.52 8.56 1.33
N ILE A 74 -23.44 7.23 1.31
CA ILE A 74 -22.39 6.51 0.56
C ILE A 74 -22.51 6.80 -0.94
N SER A 75 -23.71 6.67 -1.51
CA SER A 75 -23.92 6.79 -2.96
C SER A 75 -23.57 8.18 -3.51
N VAL A 76 -23.86 9.21 -2.73
CA VAL A 76 -23.66 10.63 -3.09
C VAL A 76 -22.22 11.10 -2.83
N ASN A 77 -21.57 10.62 -1.77
CA ASN A 77 -20.18 11.01 -1.48
C ASN A 77 -19.16 10.21 -2.32
N CYS A 78 -19.43 8.95 -2.68
CA CYS A 78 -18.53 8.18 -3.54
C CYS A 78 -18.52 8.73 -4.98
N SER A 79 -17.35 8.80 -5.61
CA SER A 79 -17.23 9.26 -7.00
C SER A 79 -18.02 8.37 -7.95
N TYR A 80 -18.64 8.98 -8.97
CA TYR A 80 -19.40 8.27 -10.01
C TYR A 80 -18.48 7.55 -10.99
N SER A 81 -17.17 7.87 -10.95
CA SER A 81 -16.12 7.13 -11.63
C SER A 81 -15.79 5.79 -10.96
N SER A 82 -16.08 5.67 -9.66
CA SER A 82 -15.90 4.43 -8.89
C SER A 82 -17.07 3.48 -9.15
N LYS A 83 -16.79 2.35 -9.81
CA LYS A 83 -17.80 1.39 -10.30
C LYS A 83 -17.45 -0.05 -9.94
N LEU A 84 -18.49 -0.82 -9.68
CA LEU A 84 -18.41 -2.26 -9.48
C LEU A 84 -18.89 -2.96 -10.75
N LEU A 85 -18.05 -3.82 -11.32
CA LEU A 85 -18.40 -4.63 -12.47
C LEU A 85 -18.36 -6.12 -12.12
N PRO A 86 -19.15 -6.98 -12.77
CA PRO A 86 -18.96 -8.42 -12.64
C PRO A 86 -17.55 -8.81 -13.12
N SER A 87 -16.88 -9.66 -12.34
CA SER A 87 -15.57 -10.20 -12.71
C SER A 87 -15.73 -11.38 -13.66
N LEU A 88 -14.88 -11.45 -14.69
CA LEU A 88 -14.87 -12.55 -15.66
C LEU A 88 -14.15 -13.80 -15.13
N GLU A 89 -13.35 -13.67 -14.07
CA GLU A 89 -12.48 -14.73 -13.55
C GLU A 89 -13.00 -15.36 -12.26
N ASN A 90 -13.77 -14.62 -11.45
CA ASN A 90 -14.30 -15.07 -10.15
C ASN A 90 -15.74 -14.59 -9.96
N GLU A 91 -16.70 -15.51 -9.83
CA GLU A 91 -18.12 -15.17 -9.64
C GLU A 91 -18.42 -14.49 -8.29
N THR A 92 -17.55 -14.67 -7.30
CA THR A 92 -17.80 -14.24 -5.92
C THR A 92 -17.43 -12.78 -5.65
N PHE A 93 -16.55 -12.18 -6.46
CA PHE A 93 -16.02 -10.83 -6.22
C PHE A 93 -16.23 -9.93 -7.43
N LEU A 94 -16.86 -8.77 -7.20
CA LEU A 94 -17.02 -7.73 -8.22
C LEU A 94 -15.69 -7.05 -8.49
N LYS A 95 -15.35 -6.80 -9.75
CA LYS A 95 -14.20 -6.00 -10.17
C LYS A 95 -14.41 -4.53 -9.78
N GLN A 96 -13.49 -3.99 -8.98
CA GLN A 96 -13.50 -2.59 -8.52
C GLN A 96 -12.72 -1.69 -9.49
N ILE A 97 -13.40 -0.72 -10.11
CA ILE A 97 -12.80 0.31 -10.98
C ILE A 97 -12.88 1.65 -10.26
N GLY A 98 -11.76 2.38 -10.17
CA GLY A 98 -11.68 3.64 -9.44
C GLY A 98 -11.08 3.46 -8.04
N ASN A 99 -11.48 4.34 -7.11
CA ASN A 99 -10.97 4.30 -5.74
C ASN A 99 -11.52 3.06 -5.02
N LYS A 100 -10.62 2.19 -4.53
CA LYS A 100 -10.96 0.92 -3.89
C LYS A 100 -11.78 1.11 -2.63
N THR A 101 -11.50 2.16 -1.87
CA THR A 101 -12.25 2.52 -0.67
C THR A 101 -13.71 2.84 -1.01
N GLU A 102 -13.93 3.71 -2.00
CA GLU A 102 -15.28 4.08 -2.47
C GLU A 102 -16.03 2.89 -3.08
N CYS A 103 -15.31 2.02 -3.79
CA CYS A 103 -15.88 0.79 -4.34
C CYS A 103 -16.32 -0.17 -3.22
N SER A 104 -15.53 -0.29 -2.15
CA SER A 104 -15.89 -1.12 -0.99
C SER A 104 -17.14 -0.60 -0.27
N LEU A 105 -17.26 0.72 -0.13
CA LEU A 105 -18.44 1.37 0.46
C LEU A 105 -19.67 1.19 -0.44
N SER A 106 -19.52 1.37 -1.75
CA SER A 106 -20.62 1.17 -2.71
C SER A 106 -21.10 -0.29 -2.70
N SER A 107 -20.17 -1.24 -2.59
CA SER A 107 -20.49 -2.67 -2.49
C SER A 107 -21.23 -2.98 -1.19
N PHE A 108 -20.90 -2.28 -0.11
CA PHE A 108 -21.60 -2.40 1.16
C PHE A 108 -23.00 -1.79 1.11
N ALA A 109 -23.18 -0.65 0.42
CA ALA A 109 -24.48 -0.04 0.19
C ALA A 109 -25.42 -0.97 -0.60
N ASP A 110 -24.89 -1.64 -1.64
CA ASP A 110 -25.61 -2.63 -2.43
C ASP A 110 -25.99 -3.87 -1.60
N ALA A 111 -25.09 -4.31 -0.72
CA ALA A 111 -25.32 -5.41 0.21
C ALA A 111 -26.37 -5.09 1.29
N LEU A 112 -26.54 -3.82 1.63
CA LEU A 112 -27.65 -3.31 2.44
C LEU A 112 -28.92 -3.14 1.60
N ASP A 113 -29.20 -3.97 0.57
CA ASP A 113 -30.47 -3.92 -0.21
C ASP A 113 -30.74 -2.52 -0.82
N GLY A 114 -29.69 -1.73 -1.04
CA GLY A 114 -29.78 -0.37 -1.53
C GLY A 114 -29.19 -0.30 -2.92
N ASN A 115 -30.02 -0.03 -3.93
CA ASN A 115 -29.51 0.16 -5.28
C ASN A 115 -28.82 1.53 -5.39
N TYR A 116 -27.49 1.55 -5.20
CA TYR A 116 -26.72 2.79 -5.21
C TYR A 116 -26.78 3.47 -6.59
N ASP A 117 -26.91 2.70 -7.68
CA ASP A 117 -27.06 3.23 -9.05
C ASP A 117 -28.42 3.94 -9.25
N GLU A 118 -29.49 3.45 -8.62
CA GLU A 118 -30.79 4.14 -8.62
C GLU A 118 -30.73 5.48 -7.89
N ILE A 119 -30.08 5.52 -6.72
CA ILE A 119 -29.90 6.75 -5.95
C ILE A 119 -29.05 7.76 -6.74
N ARG A 120 -27.99 7.30 -7.40
CA ARG A 120 -27.14 8.13 -8.27
C ARG A 120 -27.89 8.67 -9.48
N THR A 121 -28.88 7.93 -9.97
CA THR A 121 -29.78 8.42 -11.04
C THR A 121 -30.72 9.50 -10.53
N HIS A 122 -31.18 9.39 -9.29
CA HIS A 122 -32.03 10.40 -8.65
C HIS A 122 -31.27 11.68 -8.30
N TYR A 123 -30.01 11.55 -7.88
CA TYR A 123 -29.12 12.67 -7.55
C TYR A 123 -27.90 12.71 -8.50
N PRO A 124 -28.04 13.16 -9.75
CA PRO A 124 -26.89 13.32 -10.65
C PRO A 124 -25.94 14.43 -10.16
N GLU A 125 -24.65 14.33 -10.49
CA GLU A 125 -23.60 15.28 -10.02
C GLU A 125 -23.94 16.75 -10.33
N VAL A 126 -24.67 17.01 -11.42
CA VAL A 126 -25.11 18.35 -11.82
C VAL A 126 -26.12 19.00 -10.87
N GLN A 127 -26.74 18.23 -9.98
CA GLN A 127 -27.69 18.71 -8.98
C GLN A 127 -27.04 18.97 -7.62
N PHE A 128 -25.75 18.65 -7.46
CA PHE A 128 -25.05 18.94 -6.22
C PHE A 128 -24.94 20.45 -6.02
N VAL A 129 -25.26 20.91 -4.81
CA VAL A 129 -25.19 22.32 -4.44
C VAL A 129 -23.73 22.74 -4.31
N HIS A 130 -22.95 21.91 -3.64
CA HIS A 130 -21.51 22.11 -3.44
C HIS A 130 -20.84 20.77 -3.12
N VAL A 131 -19.57 20.62 -3.47
CA VAL A 131 -18.77 19.43 -3.15
C VAL A 131 -17.41 19.89 -2.63
N TYR A 132 -17.09 19.54 -1.40
CA TYR A 132 -15.72 19.59 -0.89
C TYR A 132 -15.02 18.27 -1.27
N PRO A 133 -14.09 18.30 -2.24
CA PRO A 133 -13.30 17.13 -2.57
C PRO A 133 -12.41 16.75 -1.39
N PHE A 134 -11.89 15.52 -1.41
CA PHE A 134 -11.04 15.04 -0.33
C PHE A 134 -9.85 15.97 -0.07
N ASN A 135 -9.77 16.49 1.15
CA ASN A 135 -8.67 17.33 1.61
C ASN A 135 -7.75 16.51 2.53
N SER A 136 -6.48 16.38 2.19
CA SER A 136 -5.52 15.58 2.96
C SER A 136 -5.22 16.13 4.37
N VAL A 137 -5.45 17.43 4.59
CA VAL A 137 -5.25 18.09 5.89
C VAL A 137 -6.42 17.78 6.82
N GLN A 138 -7.65 17.94 6.33
CA GLN A 138 -8.87 17.70 7.10
C GLN A 138 -9.27 16.21 7.12
N LYS A 139 -8.74 15.44 6.17
CA LYS A 139 -9.00 14.00 5.97
C LYS A 139 -10.48 13.68 5.80
N SER A 140 -11.22 14.61 5.19
CA SER A 140 -12.65 14.53 4.95
C SER A 140 -12.97 14.91 3.51
N MET A 141 -14.15 14.51 3.08
CA MET A 141 -14.83 14.97 1.88
C MET A 141 -16.31 15.13 2.21
N SER A 142 -17.02 16.01 1.52
CA SER A 142 -18.43 16.26 1.81
C SER A 142 -19.18 16.77 0.60
N THR A 143 -20.36 16.22 0.36
CA THR A 143 -21.26 16.64 -0.73
C THR A 143 -22.55 17.22 -0.16
N PHE A 144 -22.93 18.41 -0.64
CA PHE A 144 -24.17 19.07 -0.29
C PHE A 144 -25.21 18.86 -1.37
N ILE A 145 -26.34 18.29 -0.99
CA ILE A 145 -27.48 18.01 -1.87
C ILE A 145 -28.74 18.70 -1.38
N ARG A 146 -29.64 18.98 -2.31
CA ARG A 146 -30.99 19.44 -1.98
C ARG A 146 -31.89 18.23 -1.76
N ARG A 147 -32.40 18.07 -0.55
CA ARG A 147 -33.32 16.97 -0.19
C ARG A 147 -34.77 17.42 -0.33
N PHE A 148 -35.62 16.54 -0.87
CA PHE A 148 -37.07 16.76 -1.01
C PHE A 148 -37.90 15.99 0.04
N ASP A 149 -37.29 15.01 0.71
CA ASP A 149 -37.90 14.22 1.78
C ASP A 149 -37.80 14.89 3.16
N SER A 150 -38.76 14.56 4.03
CA SER A 150 -38.94 15.10 5.38
C SER A 150 -37.72 14.97 6.29
N THR A 151 -37.55 15.99 7.15
CA THR A 151 -36.49 16.14 8.14
C THR A 151 -36.31 14.90 9.01
N VAL A 152 -35.07 14.43 9.10
CA VAL A 152 -34.70 13.34 10.00
C VAL A 152 -34.59 13.93 11.41
N HIS A 153 -35.10 13.21 12.42
CA HIS A 153 -34.88 13.62 13.80
C HIS A 153 -33.42 13.37 14.18
N ILE A 154 -32.58 14.41 14.11
CA ILE A 154 -31.18 14.35 14.49
C ILE A 154 -31.07 14.37 16.02
N VAL A 155 -30.46 13.34 16.59
CA VAL A 155 -30.08 13.33 18.00
C VAL A 155 -28.68 13.94 18.10
N PRO A 156 -28.48 14.98 18.92
CA PRO A 156 -27.15 15.57 19.10
C PRO A 156 -26.21 14.54 19.73
N PHE A 157 -25.04 14.39 19.14
CA PHE A 157 -24.01 13.48 19.62
C PHE A 157 -23.22 14.15 20.75
N SER A 158 -23.26 13.59 21.97
CA SER A 158 -22.61 14.21 23.12
C SER A 158 -21.10 13.90 23.16
N ASN A 159 -20.32 14.72 23.87
CA ASN A 159 -18.89 14.45 24.08
C ASN A 159 -18.63 13.12 24.80
N VAL A 160 -19.57 12.69 25.67
CA VAL A 160 -19.48 11.39 26.35
C VAL A 160 -19.67 10.24 25.36
N ASP A 161 -20.60 10.39 24.42
CA ASP A 161 -20.80 9.39 23.35
C ASP A 161 -19.59 9.33 22.42
N TYR A 162 -18.96 10.49 22.17
CA TYR A 162 -17.71 10.59 21.41
C TYR A 162 -16.57 9.83 22.07
N ASP A 163 -16.26 10.13 23.33
CA ASP A 163 -15.17 9.47 24.05
C ASP A 163 -15.40 7.95 24.13
N ARG A 164 -16.65 7.55 24.39
CA ARG A 164 -17.05 6.14 24.39
C ARG A 164 -16.82 5.50 23.02
N LEU A 165 -17.25 6.12 21.93
CA LEU A 165 -17.09 5.59 20.58
C LEU A 165 -15.60 5.43 20.20
N VAL A 166 -14.78 6.43 20.52
CA VAL A 166 -13.35 6.41 20.22
C VAL A 166 -12.67 5.23 20.93
N GLN A 167 -12.86 5.10 22.25
CA GLN A 167 -12.18 4.09 23.05
C GLN A 167 -12.71 2.67 22.81
N THR A 168 -14.03 2.51 22.59
CA THR A 168 -14.65 1.18 22.53
C THR A 168 -14.74 0.61 21.13
N VAL A 169 -14.70 1.46 20.09
CA VAL A 169 -14.92 1.04 18.70
C VAL A 169 -13.75 1.45 17.81
N ILE A 170 -13.42 2.75 17.75
CA ILE A 170 -12.45 3.27 16.76
C ILE A 170 -11.02 2.78 17.07
N GLU A 171 -10.56 2.92 18.32
CA GLU A 171 -9.23 2.47 18.72
C GLU A 171 -9.03 0.95 18.53
N PRO A 172 -9.96 0.07 18.94
CA PRO A 172 -9.87 -1.36 18.64
C PRO A 172 -9.86 -1.67 17.14
N MET A 173 -10.71 -1.02 16.34
CA MET A 173 -10.72 -1.22 14.88
C MET A 173 -9.39 -0.80 14.24
N ALA A 174 -8.80 0.31 14.72
CA ALA A 174 -7.50 0.76 14.27
C ALA A 174 -6.37 -0.19 14.71
N PHE A 175 -6.44 -0.76 15.91
CA PHE A 175 -5.50 -1.77 16.40
C PHE A 175 -5.54 -3.05 15.55
N ASP A 176 -6.74 -3.45 15.09
CA ASP A 176 -6.94 -4.56 14.15
C ASP A 176 -6.45 -4.24 12.72
N GLY A 177 -5.92 -3.05 12.47
CA GLY A 177 -5.36 -2.63 11.18
C GLY A 177 -6.42 -2.26 10.13
N LEU A 178 -7.65 -1.98 10.56
CA LEU A 178 -8.75 -1.63 9.65
C LEU A 178 -8.70 -0.14 9.27
N CYS A 179 -8.97 0.14 8.00
CA CYS A 179 -9.21 1.50 7.54
C CYS A 179 -10.60 1.95 8.03
N THR A 180 -10.64 2.85 9.01
CA THR A 180 -11.87 3.35 9.63
C THR A 180 -12.36 4.62 8.94
N ILE A 181 -13.64 4.66 8.57
CA ILE A 181 -14.28 5.80 7.91
C ILE A 181 -15.54 6.15 8.69
N CYS A 182 -15.69 7.44 9.02
CA CYS A 182 -16.88 7.96 9.67
C CYS A 182 -17.85 8.53 8.61
N LEU A 183 -19.11 8.13 8.68
CA LEU A 183 -20.19 8.72 7.90
C LEU A 183 -20.95 9.70 8.79
N ALA A 184 -20.94 10.97 8.42
CA ALA A 184 -21.65 12.02 9.13
C ALA A 184 -22.76 12.63 8.26
N TYR A 185 -23.79 13.13 8.92
CA TYR A 185 -24.94 13.77 8.30
C TYR A 185 -25.29 15.05 9.03
N ARG A 186 -25.56 16.12 8.28
CA ARG A 186 -25.97 17.42 8.83
C ARG A 186 -27.06 18.02 7.95
N ASP A 187 -28.16 18.42 8.59
CA ASP A 187 -29.22 19.19 7.94
C ASP A 187 -28.95 20.69 8.04
N PHE A 188 -29.26 21.41 6.97
CA PHE A 188 -29.25 22.87 6.92
C PHE A 188 -30.66 23.38 6.65
N SER A 189 -31.10 24.37 7.42
CA SER A 189 -32.37 25.04 7.15
C SER A 189 -32.25 25.91 5.88
N PRO A 190 -33.26 25.92 5.00
CA PRO A 190 -33.22 26.69 3.75
C PRO A 190 -33.02 28.20 3.97
N ASP A 191 -33.38 28.71 5.15
CA ASP A 191 -33.26 30.13 5.52
C ASP A 191 -31.85 30.53 6.00
N ARG A 192 -30.97 29.55 6.26
CA ARG A 192 -29.65 29.79 6.85
C ARG A 192 -28.59 28.89 6.20
N LEU A 193 -28.41 29.08 4.90
CA LEU A 193 -27.33 28.43 4.15
C LEU A 193 -25.97 28.95 4.66
N PRO A 194 -25.00 28.07 4.91
CA PRO A 194 -23.66 28.47 5.28
C PRO A 194 -22.94 29.11 4.09
N ASP A 195 -21.89 29.87 4.38
CA ASP A 195 -20.97 30.34 3.35
C ASP A 195 -20.11 29.15 2.88
N TRP A 196 -20.32 28.72 1.64
CA TRP A 196 -19.62 27.58 1.05
C TRP A 196 -18.12 27.82 0.86
N ASP A 197 -17.65 29.05 0.97
CA ASP A 197 -16.22 29.37 0.89
C ASP A 197 -15.51 29.23 2.25
N ASP A 198 -16.25 29.08 3.37
CA ASP A 198 -15.70 28.89 4.72
C ASP A 198 -15.93 27.47 5.26
N GLU A 199 -15.18 26.52 4.70
CA GLU A 199 -15.19 25.09 5.09
C GLU A 199 -14.89 24.90 6.60
N THR A 200 -14.07 25.78 7.19
CA THR A 200 -13.63 25.70 8.59
C THR A 200 -14.77 25.86 9.58
N ASN A 201 -15.70 26.78 9.30
CA ASN A 201 -16.87 27.07 10.12
C ASN A 201 -17.94 25.98 9.99
N ILE A 202 -17.98 25.31 8.83
CA ILE A 202 -18.93 24.24 8.55
C ILE A 202 -18.51 22.92 9.23
N MET A 203 -17.22 22.69 9.44
CA MET A 203 -16.65 21.38 9.81
C MET A 203 -16.10 21.26 11.25
N ASP A 204 -16.37 22.21 12.15
CA ASP A 204 -15.94 22.30 13.57
C ASP A 204 -14.89 21.24 14.02
N GLN A 205 -13.62 21.66 14.02
CA GLN A 205 -12.43 20.82 13.84
C GLN A 205 -12.12 19.80 14.95
N LEU A 206 -11.87 18.55 14.56
CA LEU A 206 -11.15 17.55 15.36
C LEU A 206 -9.65 17.61 15.05
N THR A 207 -8.85 18.07 16.01
CA THR A 207 -7.44 18.42 15.82
C THR A 207 -6.53 17.20 15.95
N LEU A 208 -5.89 16.79 14.85
CA LEU A 208 -4.87 15.74 14.72
C LEU A 208 -3.56 15.84 15.57
N PRO A 209 -3.13 16.99 16.17
CA PRO A 209 -1.82 17.10 16.83
C PRO A 209 -1.58 16.21 18.07
N GLU A 210 -2.61 15.78 18.80
CA GLU A 210 -2.41 15.13 20.11
C GLU A 210 -1.74 13.75 20.04
N VAL A 211 -1.96 12.99 18.95
CA VAL A 211 -1.45 11.61 18.83
C VAL A 211 0.07 11.58 18.64
N ILE A 212 0.62 12.54 17.89
CA ILE A 212 2.05 12.61 17.59
C ILE A 212 2.83 13.06 18.84
N ALA A 213 2.25 13.98 19.62
CA ALA A 213 2.81 14.41 20.89
C ALA A 213 2.92 13.26 21.90
N LYS A 214 1.92 12.37 21.99
CA LYS A 214 1.98 11.17 22.85
C LYS A 214 3.11 10.22 22.46
N CYS A 215 3.32 9.97 21.16
CA CYS A 215 4.41 9.12 20.66
C CYS A 215 5.80 9.71 20.98
N GLN A 216 5.97 11.01 20.79
CA GLN A 216 7.23 11.69 21.08
C GLN A 216 7.53 11.71 22.59
N ASN A 217 6.52 11.93 23.44
CA ASN A 217 6.65 11.86 24.89
C ASN A 217 7.02 10.45 25.40
N ALA A 218 6.68 9.41 24.65
CA ALA A 218 7.09 8.02 24.91
C ALA A 218 8.49 7.68 24.36
N GLY A 219 9.22 8.66 23.81
CA GLY A 219 10.55 8.47 23.22
C GLY A 219 10.55 7.82 21.83
N ILE A 220 9.38 7.72 21.19
CA ILE A 220 9.22 7.09 19.87
C ILE A 220 9.41 8.16 18.79
N THR A 221 10.43 7.99 17.96
CA THR A 221 10.70 8.89 16.83
C THR A 221 9.77 8.60 15.65
N VAL A 222 8.85 9.51 15.36
CA VAL A 222 7.95 9.44 14.19
C VAL A 222 8.66 9.99 12.96
N ARG A 223 8.68 9.24 11.85
CA ARG A 223 9.24 9.68 10.57
C ARG A 223 8.17 9.61 9.48
N MET A 224 7.96 10.72 8.78
CA MET A 224 6.99 10.84 7.70
C MET A 224 7.63 10.46 6.36
N ILE A 225 6.98 9.57 5.61
CA ILE A 225 7.32 9.25 4.22
C ILE A 225 6.07 9.55 3.39
N THR A 226 6.16 10.47 2.44
CA THR A 226 5.06 10.84 1.56
C THR A 226 5.55 10.96 0.10
N GLY A 227 4.64 10.78 -0.85
CA GLY A 227 4.85 11.07 -2.27
C GLY A 227 4.60 12.54 -2.65
N ASP A 228 4.23 13.39 -1.68
CA ASP A 228 4.00 14.81 -1.90
C ASP A 228 5.30 15.60 -2.16
N ASN A 229 5.15 16.78 -2.76
CA ASN A 229 6.24 17.73 -2.89
C ASN A 229 6.86 18.08 -1.52
N VAL A 230 8.18 18.26 -1.46
CA VAL A 230 8.96 18.59 -0.26
C VAL A 230 8.36 19.73 0.56
N ASN A 231 7.88 20.79 -0.09
CA ASN A 231 7.33 21.95 0.61
C ASN A 231 5.99 21.63 1.29
N THR A 232 5.17 20.80 0.64
CA THR A 232 3.89 20.33 1.18
C THR A 232 4.13 19.36 2.34
N ALA A 233 5.01 18.38 2.15
CA ALA A 233 5.43 17.44 3.19
C ALA A 233 5.98 18.17 4.43
N ARG A 234 6.80 19.20 4.23
CA ARG A 234 7.35 20.04 5.29
C ARG A 234 6.26 20.78 6.06
N SER A 235 5.33 21.42 5.36
CA SER A 235 4.23 22.17 5.99
C SER A 235 3.34 21.24 6.84
N ILE A 236 3.03 20.05 6.33
CA ILE A 236 2.27 19.03 7.06
C ILE A 236 3.05 18.53 8.27
N ALA A 237 4.35 18.22 8.12
CA ALA A 237 5.19 17.76 9.21
C ALA A 237 5.33 18.79 10.35
N PHE A 238 5.39 20.09 10.04
CA PHE A 238 5.36 21.16 11.04
C PHE A 238 4.00 21.25 11.74
N LYS A 239 2.90 21.26 10.98
CA LYS A 239 1.54 21.31 11.55
C LYS A 239 1.24 20.11 12.45
N CYS A 240 1.81 18.95 12.12
CA CYS A 240 1.64 17.71 12.87
C CYS A 240 2.64 17.57 14.04
N GLY A 241 3.56 18.52 14.25
CA GLY A 241 4.56 18.44 15.34
C GLY A 241 5.63 17.37 15.14
N ILE A 242 5.77 16.82 13.92
CA ILE A 242 6.81 15.82 13.59
C ILE A 242 8.18 16.50 13.52
N ILE A 243 8.22 17.75 13.09
CA ILE A 243 9.44 18.56 12.96
C ILE A 243 9.25 19.85 13.78
N SER A 244 10.19 20.13 14.67
CA SER A 244 10.24 21.38 15.44
C SER A 244 11.09 22.44 14.71
N PRO A 245 10.77 23.74 14.80
CA PRO A 245 11.54 24.81 14.13
C PRO A 245 13.02 24.88 14.52
N ASN A 246 13.38 24.36 15.70
CA ASN A 246 14.72 24.42 16.26
C ASN A 246 15.50 23.09 16.18
N ASP A 247 14.88 22.00 15.69
CA ASP A 247 15.56 20.71 15.59
C ASP A 247 16.34 20.58 14.27
N SER A 248 17.48 19.89 14.31
CA SER A 248 18.20 19.51 13.09
C SER A 248 17.43 18.39 12.38
N PHE A 249 16.67 18.74 11.34
CA PHE A 249 15.92 17.77 10.53
C PHE A 249 16.60 17.48 9.19
N LEU A 250 16.50 16.23 8.73
CA LEU A 250 16.95 15.81 7.41
C LEU A 250 15.72 15.53 6.54
N ILE A 251 15.54 16.32 5.48
CA ILE A 251 14.56 16.05 4.43
C ILE A 251 15.32 15.53 3.21
N LEU A 252 14.90 14.39 2.69
CA LEU A 252 15.48 13.77 1.51
C LEU A 252 14.44 13.70 0.40
N GLU A 253 14.78 14.24 -0.75
CA GLU A 253 14.05 13.97 -1.99
C GLU A 253 14.37 12.56 -2.49
N GLY A 254 13.41 11.92 -3.17
CA GLY A 254 13.58 10.58 -3.71
C GLY A 254 14.79 10.44 -4.65
N GLU A 255 15.11 11.49 -5.42
CA GLU A 255 16.27 11.52 -6.31
C GLU A 255 17.60 11.58 -5.54
N GLU A 256 17.68 12.39 -4.49
CA GLU A 256 18.86 12.52 -3.62
C GLU A 256 19.08 11.26 -2.78
N LEU A 257 18.01 10.63 -2.30
CA LEU A 257 18.06 9.32 -1.65
C LEU A 257 18.62 8.27 -2.62
N ASN A 258 18.12 8.24 -3.85
CA ASN A 258 18.59 7.34 -4.90
C ASN A 258 20.06 7.57 -5.28
N ARG A 259 20.53 8.82 -5.23
CA ARG A 259 21.91 9.19 -5.52
C ARG A 259 22.86 8.76 -4.40
N ARG A 260 22.45 8.85 -3.13
CA ARG A 260 23.25 8.42 -1.96
C ARG A 260 23.37 6.91 -1.81
N ILE A 261 22.49 6.14 -2.44
CA ILE A 261 22.47 4.67 -2.35
C ILE A 261 23.40 3.99 -3.37
N ARG A 262 23.89 4.70 -4.41
CA ARG A 262 24.68 4.09 -5.50
C ARG A 262 26.17 4.50 -5.47
N PRO A 263 27.11 3.57 -5.26
CA PRO A 263 28.51 3.81 -5.59
C PRO A 263 28.71 3.78 -7.12
N ARG A 264 29.60 4.67 -7.60
CA ARG A 264 30.04 4.79 -8.99
C ARG A 264 31.12 3.74 -9.23
N LEU A 265 30.89 2.78 -10.12
CA LEU A 265 31.92 1.86 -10.60
C LEU A 265 32.29 2.30 -12.02
N ASP A 266 33.55 2.71 -12.16
CA ASP A 266 34.19 2.95 -13.45
C ASP A 266 34.53 1.58 -14.06
N GLU A 267 34.05 1.34 -15.28
CA GLU A 267 34.34 0.13 -16.05
C GLU A 267 35.67 0.31 -16.81
N GLU A 268 36.59 -0.64 -16.66
CA GLU A 268 37.62 -0.93 -17.65
C GLU A 268 37.42 -2.34 -18.23
N ILE A 269 37.66 -2.41 -19.54
CA ILE A 269 37.44 -3.50 -20.48
C ILE A 269 38.51 -4.60 -20.30
N TYR A 270 38.11 -5.88 -20.34
CA TYR A 270 38.87 -6.91 -21.06
C TYR A 270 37.91 -7.96 -21.66
N LEU A 271 37.73 -7.88 -22.97
CA LEU A 271 37.07 -8.90 -23.79
C LEU A 271 38.16 -9.75 -24.46
N THR A 272 38.02 -11.06 -24.35
CA THR A 272 38.27 -12.11 -25.36
C THR A 272 38.98 -13.32 -24.73
N ILE A 273 38.44 -14.51 -25.03
CA ILE A 273 38.78 -15.87 -24.58
C ILE A 273 38.01 -16.30 -23.31
N HIS A 274 36.77 -16.80 -23.51
CA HIS A 274 36.06 -17.83 -22.69
C HIS A 274 34.54 -17.93 -23.00
N ILE A 275 34.07 -17.41 -24.15
CA ILE A 275 32.63 -17.36 -24.49
C ILE A 275 31.96 -18.75 -24.51
N LEU A 276 32.63 -19.80 -25.00
CA LEU A 276 31.95 -21.07 -25.27
C LEU A 276 31.75 -21.97 -24.04
N VAL A 277 32.67 -21.94 -23.07
CA VAL A 277 32.56 -22.76 -21.84
C VAL A 277 31.64 -22.09 -20.82
N SER A 278 31.70 -20.76 -20.71
CA SER A 278 30.83 -20.01 -19.79
C SER A 278 29.36 -20.13 -20.17
N LEU A 279 29.02 -20.09 -21.47
CA LEU A 279 27.63 -20.11 -21.92
C LEU A 279 26.90 -21.41 -21.51
N VAL A 280 27.60 -22.56 -21.54
CA VAL A 280 27.00 -23.86 -21.20
C VAL A 280 26.73 -24.00 -19.71
N PHE A 281 27.65 -23.56 -18.85
CA PHE A 281 27.46 -23.60 -17.39
C PHE A 281 26.45 -22.56 -16.87
N THR A 282 26.17 -21.50 -17.64
CA THR A 282 25.19 -20.49 -17.24
C THR A 282 23.72 -20.90 -17.44
N PHE A 283 23.43 -22.04 -18.08
CA PHE A 283 22.06 -22.48 -18.37
C PHE A 283 21.45 -23.46 -17.34
N GLU A 284 21.99 -23.52 -16.13
CA GLU A 284 21.42 -24.36 -15.07
C GLU A 284 20.08 -23.81 -14.57
N VAL A 285 19.09 -24.70 -14.41
CA VAL A 285 17.80 -24.36 -13.81
C VAL A 285 18.00 -24.20 -12.30
N PRO A 286 17.46 -23.14 -11.67
CA PRO A 286 17.66 -22.90 -10.24
C PRO A 286 17.08 -24.05 -9.39
N THR A 287 17.86 -24.50 -8.42
CA THR A 287 17.46 -25.56 -7.47
C THR A 287 16.93 -24.95 -6.17
N LYS A 288 15.92 -25.58 -5.54
CA LYS A 288 15.29 -25.08 -4.30
C LYS A 288 16.24 -24.95 -3.10
N GLU A 289 17.35 -25.69 -3.10
CA GLU A 289 18.39 -25.61 -2.07
C GLU A 289 19.02 -24.21 -1.97
N LEU A 290 19.02 -23.45 -3.07
CA LEU A 290 19.53 -22.07 -3.12
C LEU A 290 18.78 -21.09 -2.20
N LEU A 291 17.58 -21.45 -1.74
CA LEU A 291 16.78 -20.63 -0.80
C LEU A 291 17.13 -20.88 0.67
N THR A 292 17.83 -21.97 0.98
CA THR A 292 18.17 -22.36 2.36
C THR A 292 19.54 -21.85 2.81
N ARG A 293 20.37 -21.38 1.87
CA ARG A 293 21.68 -20.77 2.15
C ARG A 293 21.52 -19.31 2.60
N LYS A 294 22.42 -18.85 3.45
CA LYS A 294 22.50 -17.42 3.81
C LYS A 294 22.88 -16.58 2.59
N PRO A 295 22.37 -15.33 2.48
CA PRO A 295 22.76 -14.42 1.40
C PRO A 295 24.26 -14.11 1.47
N TYR A 296 24.91 -14.01 0.31
CA TYR A 296 26.32 -13.64 0.21
C TYR A 296 26.51 -12.16 0.57
N GLY A 297 27.63 -11.83 1.21
CA GLY A 297 28.03 -10.43 1.41
C GLY A 297 28.43 -9.78 0.08
N ARG A 298 28.69 -8.45 0.08
CA ARG A 298 29.18 -7.72 -1.10
C ARG A 298 30.68 -7.86 -1.36
N THR A 299 31.45 -8.24 -0.35
CA THR A 299 32.91 -8.36 -0.42
C THR A 299 33.50 -9.78 -0.29
N PRO A 300 32.74 -10.90 -0.43
CA PRO A 300 33.34 -12.22 -0.37
C PRO A 300 34.24 -12.44 -1.59
N PRO A 301 35.35 -13.19 -1.43
CA PRO A 301 36.19 -13.53 -2.56
C PRO A 301 35.41 -14.42 -3.55
N LEU A 302 35.54 -14.14 -4.85
CA LEU A 302 34.91 -14.91 -5.93
C LEU A 302 35.34 -16.38 -5.90
N ILE A 303 36.59 -16.65 -5.51
CA ILE A 303 37.15 -18.00 -5.40
C ILE A 303 37.15 -18.43 -3.93
N SER A 304 36.31 -19.41 -3.60
CA SER A 304 36.29 -20.01 -2.26
C SER A 304 37.49 -20.94 -2.03
N ARG A 305 37.80 -21.25 -0.77
CA ARG A 305 38.90 -22.18 -0.43
C ARG A 305 38.70 -23.57 -1.05
N THR A 306 37.46 -24.06 -1.11
CA THR A 306 37.13 -25.35 -1.74
C THR A 306 37.34 -25.30 -3.25
N MET A 307 36.94 -24.19 -3.89
CA MET A 307 37.13 -24.00 -5.32
C MET A 307 38.61 -23.88 -5.68
N MET A 308 39.39 -23.15 -4.88
CA MET A 308 40.85 -23.05 -5.03
C MET A 308 41.52 -24.43 -4.92
N LYS A 309 41.10 -25.25 -3.95
CA LYS A 309 41.57 -26.64 -3.83
C LYS A 309 41.28 -27.43 -5.11
N ASN A 310 40.04 -27.39 -5.61
CA ASN A 310 39.66 -28.11 -6.83
C ASN A 310 40.44 -27.63 -8.06
N ILE A 311 40.67 -26.31 -8.20
CA ILE A 311 41.46 -25.74 -9.30
C ILE A 311 42.91 -26.24 -9.23
N ILE A 312 43.52 -26.23 -8.04
CA ILE A 312 44.88 -26.71 -7.83
C ILE A 312 44.96 -28.21 -8.12
N ASP A 313 44.04 -29.01 -7.60
CA ASP A 313 44.01 -30.47 -7.79
C ASP A 313 43.88 -30.84 -9.28
N HIS A 314 42.96 -30.18 -10.02
CA HIS A 314 42.82 -30.40 -11.46
C HIS A 314 44.05 -29.92 -12.26
N SER A 315 44.65 -28.79 -11.86
CA SER A 315 45.84 -28.25 -12.52
C SER A 315 47.06 -29.15 -12.34
N ILE A 316 47.25 -29.69 -11.12
CA ILE A 316 48.31 -30.68 -10.83
C ILE A 316 48.07 -31.96 -11.64
N TYR A 317 46.83 -32.46 -11.68
CA TYR A 317 46.50 -33.67 -12.45
C TYR A 317 46.79 -33.48 -13.94
N GLN A 318 46.33 -32.37 -14.54
CA GLN A 318 46.58 -32.07 -15.95
C GLN A 318 48.08 -31.95 -16.24
N LEU A 319 48.82 -31.24 -15.38
CA LEU A 319 50.25 -31.08 -15.54
C LEU A 319 50.99 -32.43 -15.43
N ALA A 320 50.61 -33.28 -14.47
CA ALA A 320 51.20 -34.61 -14.30
C ALA A 320 50.93 -35.49 -15.53
N VAL A 321 49.71 -35.49 -16.07
CA VAL A 321 49.35 -36.25 -17.28
C VAL A 321 50.12 -35.74 -18.49
N ILE A 322 50.19 -34.42 -18.69
CA ILE A 322 50.92 -33.82 -19.81
C ILE A 322 52.41 -34.14 -19.72
N LEU A 323 53.02 -33.96 -18.53
CA LEU A 323 54.45 -34.24 -18.33
C LEU A 323 54.76 -35.74 -18.48
N PHE A 324 53.87 -36.62 -18.01
CA PHE A 324 54.01 -38.07 -18.20
C PHE A 324 53.98 -38.44 -19.68
N ILE A 325 53.00 -37.95 -20.44
CA ILE A 325 52.91 -38.19 -21.89
C ILE A 325 54.14 -37.62 -22.62
N LEU A 326 54.60 -36.45 -22.24
CA LEU A 326 55.66 -35.73 -22.95
C LEU A 326 57.07 -36.27 -22.65
N PHE A 327 57.35 -36.68 -21.41
CA PHE A 327 58.70 -37.05 -20.96
C PHE A 327 58.88 -38.54 -20.64
N ALA A 328 57.83 -39.27 -20.27
CA ALA A 328 57.93 -40.62 -19.70
C ALA A 328 57.38 -41.73 -20.63
N GLU A 329 57.52 -41.56 -21.96
CA GLU A 329 57.26 -42.57 -23.00
C GLU A 329 55.96 -42.46 -23.84
N GLY A 330 55.49 -41.26 -24.19
CA GLY A 330 54.40 -41.09 -25.18
C GLY A 330 54.52 -41.97 -26.44
N PRO A 331 55.70 -42.12 -27.07
CA PRO A 331 55.85 -42.98 -28.25
C PRO A 331 55.85 -44.50 -27.98
N LYS A 332 56.04 -44.98 -26.74
CA LYS A 332 56.01 -46.43 -26.42
C LYS A 332 54.69 -46.88 -25.80
N VAL A 333 53.88 -45.95 -25.29
CA VAL A 333 52.54 -46.24 -24.76
C VAL A 333 51.48 -46.22 -25.88
N PHE A 334 51.73 -45.50 -26.98
CA PHE A 334 50.78 -45.30 -28.09
C PHE A 334 51.19 -45.97 -29.43
N ASN A 335 52.22 -46.83 -29.44
CA ASN A 335 52.57 -47.76 -30.54
C ASN A 335 52.38 -49.21 -30.10
#